data_AF-A0A143PGU8-F1
#
_entry.id   AF-A0A143PGU8-F1
#
_cell.length_a   1.000
_cell.length_b   1.000
_cell.length_c   1.000
_cell.angle_alpha   90.00
_cell.angle_beta   90.00
_cell.angle_gamma   90.00
#
_symmetry.space_group_name_H-M   'P 1'
#
loop_
_entity.id
_entity.type
_entity.pdbx_description
1 polymer ?
#
loop_
_entity_poly.entity_id
_entity_poly.type
_entity_poly.pdbx_seq_one_letter_code
_entity_poly.pdbx_strand_id
1 'polypeptide(L)'
;MKRGRSTLLLLTLAAALGAYIWFVEMKREPAGDEPKSEKVFTSLEADTIEALTLTASNGDVTTLQKQGVGWKIEKPVQVAADASEVSGVTSNLATLDLTRVIDEKPRSLDAFGLDSPRLKLTFTAAGKPRTLLLGAKTATGGDTYAKLDDAARVFTVPSWLEQSLDKTTFQLRNKAIVGVDREAVDHLAIIGAPGTIELKKDGSEWRLVQPLQGRADGGEVGSLLTRLSSGQMQAIVAEQPATLDAYGLHPPRTTVTATGSGKTLAQVFVGSASGDAAVHMRDASRSMVFTVEKALADDLQRPAAAYRAKDVFSFRMFNLSRLVVMRGDTSRTFEKKKSGTGANATDTWTQTAPADSSVKAATIDDLASRLSTMRAESWADAPTASTPVISVVATFDGDKQERVSIVQAAGEMYALRDGEPGAARLTAPAVTDVIGLLEPAKPASAPPPATAPGKTP
;
A
#
# COMPACT_ATOMS: atom_id res chain seq x y z
N MET A 1 -12.99 -34.27 62.32
CA MET A 1 -13.70 -35.19 61.39
C MET A 1 -14.70 -34.48 60.45
N LYS A 2 -14.38 -33.32 59.84
CA LYS A 2 -15.34 -32.59 58.96
C LYS A 2 -14.86 -32.28 57.53
N ARG A 3 -13.65 -32.69 57.12
CA ARG A 3 -13.12 -32.39 55.76
C ARG A 3 -13.51 -33.41 54.68
N GLY A 4 -13.67 -34.69 55.01
CA GLY A 4 -14.04 -35.73 54.02
C GLY A 4 -15.51 -35.71 53.57
N ARG A 5 -16.42 -35.18 54.40
CA ARG A 5 -17.86 -35.11 54.06
C ARG A 5 -18.15 -34.07 52.97
N SER A 6 -17.44 -32.94 52.94
CA SER A 6 -17.60 -31.93 51.88
C SER A 6 -17.08 -32.43 50.53
N THR A 7 -15.97 -33.18 50.50
CA THR A 7 -15.43 -33.75 49.26
C THR A 7 -16.36 -34.81 48.68
N LEU A 8 -16.98 -35.63 49.54
CA LEU A 8 -17.99 -36.61 49.12
C LEU A 8 -19.25 -35.94 48.56
N LEU A 9 -19.69 -34.84 49.16
CA LEU A 9 -20.86 -34.07 48.72
C LEU A 9 -20.60 -33.37 47.38
N LEU A 10 -19.38 -32.89 47.15
CA LEU A 10 -18.96 -32.32 45.86
C LEU A 10 -18.84 -33.39 44.78
N LEU A 11 -18.30 -34.57 45.11
CA LEU A 11 -18.21 -35.69 44.17
C LEU A 11 -19.59 -36.21 43.76
N THR A 12 -20.54 -36.29 44.68
CA THR A 12 -21.92 -36.67 44.34
C THR A 12 -22.62 -35.61 43.51
N LEU A 13 -22.39 -34.31 43.81
CA LEU A 13 -22.94 -33.22 42.99
C LEU A 13 -22.34 -33.22 41.58
N ALA A 14 -21.03 -33.44 41.46
CA ALA A 14 -20.35 -33.53 40.16
C ALA A 14 -20.80 -34.75 39.36
N ALA A 15 -21.00 -35.91 40.00
CA ALA A 15 -21.54 -37.09 39.35
C ALA A 15 -23.00 -36.89 38.92
N ALA A 16 -23.82 -36.22 39.75
CA ALA A 16 -25.20 -35.88 39.40
C ALA A 16 -25.26 -34.87 38.24
N LEU A 17 -24.37 -33.87 38.22
CA LEU A 17 -24.26 -32.92 37.12
C LEU A 17 -23.74 -33.60 35.85
N GLY A 18 -22.75 -34.49 35.97
CA GLY A 18 -22.25 -35.29 34.86
C GLY A 18 -23.31 -36.22 34.28
N ALA A 19 -24.11 -36.87 35.13
CA ALA A 19 -25.24 -37.70 34.72
C ALA A 19 -26.36 -36.86 34.10
N TYR A 20 -26.62 -35.65 34.61
CA TYR A 20 -27.59 -34.72 34.04
C TYR A 20 -27.14 -34.23 32.66
N ILE A 21 -25.88 -33.78 32.52
CA ILE A 21 -25.30 -33.38 31.23
C ILE A 21 -25.35 -34.58 30.28
N TRP A 22 -24.89 -35.76 30.70
CA TRP A 22 -24.93 -36.96 29.86
C TRP A 22 -26.36 -37.32 29.45
N PHE A 23 -27.35 -37.21 30.33
CA PHE A 23 -28.75 -37.49 30.00
C PHE A 23 -29.37 -36.44 29.07
N VAL A 24 -28.99 -35.16 29.22
CA VAL A 24 -29.39 -34.08 28.32
C VAL A 24 -28.70 -34.22 26.96
N GLU A 25 -27.43 -34.59 26.93
CA GLU A 25 -26.64 -34.81 25.71
C GLU A 25 -27.02 -36.12 25.00
N MET A 26 -27.47 -37.14 25.73
CA MET A 26 -27.96 -38.41 25.17
C MET A 26 -29.42 -38.29 24.67
N LYS A 27 -30.19 -37.31 25.18
CA LYS A 27 -31.49 -36.90 24.63
C LYS A 27 -31.40 -35.82 23.57
N ARG A 28 -30.25 -35.14 23.43
CA ARG A 28 -29.90 -34.49 22.17
C ARG A 28 -29.63 -35.62 21.20
N GLU A 29 -30.57 -35.84 20.30
CA GLU A 29 -30.26 -36.61 19.10
C GLU A 29 -28.94 -36.05 18.55
N PRO A 30 -27.92 -36.89 18.26
CA PRO A 30 -26.74 -36.41 17.54
C PRO A 30 -27.30 -35.70 16.32
N ALA A 31 -26.93 -34.43 16.10
CA ALA A 31 -27.46 -33.57 15.03
C ALA A 31 -27.77 -34.45 13.82
N GLY A 32 -29.05 -34.83 13.70
CA GLY A 32 -29.45 -35.91 12.80
C GLY A 32 -29.04 -35.44 11.42
N ASP A 33 -28.30 -36.30 10.70
CA ASP A 33 -27.79 -36.10 9.34
C ASP A 33 -28.19 -34.72 8.80
N GLU A 34 -27.30 -33.72 8.88
CA GLU A 34 -27.59 -32.39 8.31
C GLU A 34 -28.23 -32.63 6.95
N PRO A 35 -29.52 -32.29 6.76
CA PRO A 35 -30.20 -32.63 5.53
C PRO A 35 -29.37 -32.01 4.41
N LYS A 36 -28.94 -32.85 3.44
CA LYS A 36 -28.18 -32.42 2.27
C LYS A 36 -28.70 -31.06 1.84
N SER A 37 -27.86 -30.04 1.98
CA SER A 37 -28.25 -28.66 1.77
C SER A 37 -28.87 -28.55 0.37
N GLU A 38 -30.16 -28.19 0.32
CA GLU A 38 -30.89 -28.10 -0.94
C GLU A 38 -30.53 -26.75 -1.58
N LYS A 39 -29.98 -26.77 -2.79
CA LYS A 39 -29.75 -25.55 -3.56
C LYS A 39 -31.07 -24.82 -3.82
N VAL A 40 -31.13 -23.55 -3.46
CA VAL A 40 -32.29 -22.68 -3.74
C VAL A 40 -32.51 -22.54 -5.24
N PHE A 41 -31.43 -22.42 -6.01
CA PHE A 41 -31.46 -22.34 -7.46
C PHE A 41 -30.78 -23.56 -8.10
N THR A 42 -31.58 -24.54 -8.50
CA THR A 42 -31.08 -25.67 -9.28
C THR A 42 -30.60 -25.18 -10.65
N SER A 43 -29.33 -25.48 -10.98
CA SER A 43 -28.69 -25.12 -12.26
C SER A 43 -28.46 -23.63 -12.51
N LEU A 44 -28.32 -22.81 -11.46
CA LEU A 44 -27.82 -21.43 -11.62
C LEU A 44 -26.30 -21.40 -11.58
N GLU A 45 -25.69 -20.92 -12.66
CA GLU A 45 -24.26 -20.63 -12.73
C GLU A 45 -24.04 -19.11 -12.68
N ALA A 46 -23.04 -18.65 -11.92
CA ALA A 46 -22.83 -17.22 -11.67
C ALA A 46 -22.54 -16.42 -12.96
N ASP A 47 -21.84 -17.03 -13.92
CA ASP A 47 -21.46 -16.41 -15.19
C ASP A 47 -22.63 -16.24 -16.17
N THR A 48 -23.69 -17.03 -16.01
CA THR A 48 -24.94 -16.94 -16.79
C THR A 48 -25.86 -15.80 -16.34
N ILE A 49 -25.56 -15.14 -15.22
CA ILE A 49 -26.31 -13.97 -14.75
C ILE A 49 -25.92 -12.76 -15.61
N GLU A 50 -26.91 -12.15 -16.25
CA GLU A 50 -26.73 -11.05 -17.20
C GLU A 50 -27.25 -9.72 -16.68
N ALA A 51 -28.24 -9.75 -15.79
CA ALA A 51 -28.85 -8.57 -15.18
C ALA A 51 -29.14 -8.82 -13.70
N LEU A 52 -29.05 -7.78 -12.90
CA LEU A 52 -29.31 -7.82 -11.48
C LEU A 52 -30.01 -6.53 -11.03
N THR A 53 -31.06 -6.63 -10.23
CA THR A 53 -31.66 -5.52 -9.49
C THR A 53 -31.70 -5.87 -8.02
N LEU A 54 -31.00 -5.08 -7.23
CA LEU A 54 -30.89 -5.23 -5.79
C LEU A 54 -31.62 -4.09 -5.08
N THR A 55 -32.57 -4.42 -4.23
CA THR A 55 -33.17 -3.51 -3.25
C THR A 55 -32.60 -3.85 -1.89
N ALA A 56 -31.65 -3.04 -1.44
CA ALA A 56 -30.92 -3.19 -0.17
C ALA A 56 -31.81 -2.86 1.04
N SER A 57 -31.36 -3.26 2.24
CA SER A 57 -32.13 -3.07 3.47
C SER A 57 -32.27 -1.62 3.92
N ASN A 58 -31.40 -0.75 3.44
CA ASN A 58 -31.49 0.70 3.62
C ASN A 58 -32.46 1.38 2.62
N GLY A 59 -33.05 0.62 1.69
CA GLY A 59 -33.94 1.11 0.64
C GLY A 59 -33.25 1.48 -0.68
N ASP A 60 -31.92 1.38 -0.78
CA ASP A 60 -31.22 1.63 -2.05
C ASP A 60 -31.64 0.61 -3.10
N VAL A 61 -32.00 1.10 -4.29
CA VAL A 61 -32.33 0.24 -5.44
C VAL A 61 -31.27 0.42 -6.51
N THR A 62 -30.51 -0.64 -6.78
CA THR A 62 -29.43 -0.65 -7.77
C THR A 62 -29.75 -1.65 -8.87
N THR A 63 -29.79 -1.20 -10.13
CA THR A 63 -29.90 -2.07 -11.31
C THR A 63 -28.56 -2.12 -12.02
N LEU A 64 -28.08 -3.33 -12.28
CA LEU A 64 -26.82 -3.64 -12.95
C LEU A 64 -27.09 -4.50 -14.17
N GLN A 65 -26.34 -4.24 -15.24
CA GLN A 65 -26.37 -4.99 -16.48
C GLN A 65 -24.95 -5.38 -16.87
N LYS A 66 -24.76 -6.64 -17.26
CA LYS A 66 -23.51 -7.13 -17.82
C LYS A 66 -23.30 -6.50 -19.19
N GLN A 67 -22.16 -5.86 -19.41
CA GLN A 67 -21.78 -5.22 -20.67
C GLN A 67 -20.37 -5.68 -21.07
N GLY A 68 -20.30 -6.52 -22.11
CA GLY A 68 -19.05 -7.17 -22.52
C GLY A 68 -18.49 -8.05 -21.40
N VAL A 69 -17.27 -7.75 -20.96
CA VAL A 69 -16.59 -8.47 -19.87
C VAL A 69 -16.86 -7.89 -18.48
N GLY A 70 -17.55 -6.75 -18.39
CA GLY A 70 -17.77 -6.02 -17.14
C GLY A 70 -19.24 -5.87 -16.76
N TRP A 71 -19.48 -5.24 -15.62
CA TRP A 71 -20.81 -4.86 -15.14
C TRP A 71 -20.94 -3.33 -15.11
N LYS A 72 -22.12 -2.84 -15.49
CA LYS A 72 -22.47 -1.43 -15.41
C LYS A 72 -23.68 -1.27 -14.50
N ILE A 73 -23.62 -0.31 -13.59
CA ILE A 73 -24.82 0.19 -12.89
C ILE A 73 -25.58 1.05 -13.89
N GLU A 74 -26.85 0.73 -14.14
CA GLU A 74 -27.74 1.48 -15.01
C GLU A 74 -28.65 2.44 -14.23
N LYS A 75 -29.04 2.04 -13.02
CA LYS A 75 -29.84 2.84 -12.08
C LYS A 75 -29.29 2.70 -10.67
N PRO A 76 -29.29 3.78 -9.86
CA PRO A 76 -29.80 5.12 -10.18
C PRO A 76 -28.84 5.97 -11.02
N VAL A 77 -27.59 5.52 -11.19
CA VAL A 77 -26.51 6.24 -11.87
C VAL A 77 -25.88 5.35 -12.94
N GLN A 78 -25.46 5.93 -14.07
CA GLN A 78 -24.85 5.17 -15.16
C GLN A 78 -23.32 5.14 -15.04
N VAL A 79 -22.78 4.14 -14.34
CA VAL A 79 -21.34 4.04 -14.04
C VAL A 79 -20.86 2.58 -14.05
N ALA A 80 -19.55 2.37 -14.17
CA ALA A 80 -18.97 1.04 -14.01
C ALA A 80 -19.21 0.49 -12.59
N ALA A 81 -19.58 -0.78 -12.51
CA ALA A 81 -19.67 -1.50 -11.25
C ALA A 81 -18.29 -2.01 -10.81
N ASP A 82 -18.14 -2.28 -9.53
CA ASP A 82 -16.99 -3.02 -9.01
C ASP A 82 -17.14 -4.51 -9.37
N ALA A 83 -16.22 -5.03 -10.18
CA ALA A 83 -16.30 -6.38 -10.68
C ALA A 83 -16.21 -7.43 -9.56
N SER A 84 -15.43 -7.17 -8.50
CA SER A 84 -15.25 -8.10 -7.38
C SER A 84 -16.52 -8.16 -6.53
N GLU A 85 -17.12 -7.00 -6.25
CA GLU A 85 -18.35 -6.91 -5.46
C GLU A 85 -19.52 -7.58 -6.18
N VAL A 86 -19.67 -7.34 -7.49
CA VAL A 86 -20.74 -8.00 -8.28
C VAL A 86 -20.49 -9.49 -8.41
N SER A 87 -19.25 -9.92 -8.64
CA SER A 87 -18.88 -11.34 -8.70
C SER A 87 -19.20 -12.07 -7.40
N GLY A 88 -18.96 -11.43 -6.25
CA GLY A 88 -19.35 -11.94 -4.94
C GLY A 88 -20.86 -12.18 -4.83
N VAL A 89 -21.67 -11.20 -5.25
CA VAL A 89 -23.14 -11.33 -5.26
C VAL A 89 -23.60 -12.47 -6.17
N THR A 90 -23.11 -12.53 -7.41
CA THR A 90 -23.52 -13.57 -8.38
C THR A 90 -23.09 -14.97 -7.95
N SER A 91 -21.90 -15.10 -7.35
CA SER A 91 -21.39 -16.37 -6.84
C SER A 91 -22.22 -16.86 -5.65
N ASN A 92 -22.53 -15.96 -4.71
CA ASN A 92 -23.33 -16.28 -3.53
C ASN A 92 -24.75 -16.72 -3.91
N LEU A 93 -25.31 -16.22 -5.01
CA LEU A 93 -26.59 -16.73 -5.54
C LEU A 93 -26.48 -18.13 -6.14
N ALA A 94 -25.43 -18.41 -6.90
CA ALA A 94 -25.22 -19.70 -7.56
C ALA A 94 -24.94 -20.84 -6.55
N THR A 95 -24.35 -20.49 -5.40
CA THR A 95 -24.04 -21.43 -4.31
C THR A 95 -25.03 -21.35 -3.15
N LEU A 96 -26.18 -20.70 -3.35
CA LEU A 96 -27.15 -20.51 -2.29
C LEU A 96 -27.88 -21.81 -1.94
N ASP A 97 -27.66 -22.27 -0.71
CA ASP A 97 -28.36 -23.40 -0.12
C ASP A 97 -29.37 -22.94 0.94
N LEU A 98 -30.54 -23.57 0.95
CA LEU A 98 -31.49 -23.39 2.05
C LEU A 98 -31.06 -24.24 3.25
N THR A 99 -31.20 -23.69 4.44
CA THR A 99 -30.95 -24.39 5.71
C THR A 99 -32.13 -25.31 6.04
N ARG A 100 -33.36 -24.78 5.95
CA ARG A 100 -34.57 -25.51 6.34
C ARG A 100 -35.83 -24.92 5.71
N VAL A 101 -36.77 -25.76 5.29
CA VAL A 101 -38.12 -25.33 4.93
C VAL A 101 -38.96 -25.12 6.19
N ILE A 102 -39.60 -23.96 6.31
CA ILE A 102 -40.37 -23.53 7.50
C ILE A 102 -41.85 -23.78 7.30
N ASP A 103 -42.38 -23.40 6.13
CA ASP A 103 -43.77 -23.60 5.76
C ASP A 103 -43.88 -23.74 4.24
N GLU A 104 -44.44 -24.85 3.77
CA GLU A 104 -44.64 -25.10 2.33
C GLU A 104 -45.69 -24.16 1.71
N LYS A 105 -46.69 -23.75 2.49
CA LYS A 105 -47.84 -22.94 2.05
C LYS A 105 -48.31 -22.03 3.18
N PRO A 106 -47.53 -21.00 3.53
CA PRO A 106 -47.86 -20.09 4.61
C PRO A 106 -49.16 -19.34 4.33
N ARG A 107 -49.99 -19.18 5.36
CA ARG A 107 -51.23 -18.39 5.29
C ARG A 107 -50.96 -16.87 5.29
N SER A 108 -49.81 -16.45 5.81
CA SER A 108 -49.37 -15.06 5.90
C SER A 108 -47.84 -14.99 5.82
N LEU A 109 -47.30 -13.96 5.16
CA LEU A 109 -45.86 -13.74 5.02
C LEU A 109 -45.31 -12.68 6.01
N ASP A 110 -46.20 -11.90 6.63
CA ASP A 110 -45.88 -10.88 7.63
C ASP A 110 -45.05 -11.43 8.80
N ALA A 111 -45.41 -12.61 9.32
CA ALA A 111 -44.69 -13.27 10.42
C ALA A 111 -43.23 -13.59 10.09
N PHE A 112 -42.88 -13.66 8.80
CA PHE A 112 -41.54 -13.91 8.31
C PHE A 112 -40.84 -12.65 7.79
N GLY A 113 -41.52 -11.49 7.83
CA GLY A 113 -41.05 -10.24 7.23
C GLY A 113 -40.93 -10.32 5.71
N LEU A 114 -41.70 -11.18 5.03
CA LEU A 114 -41.64 -11.39 3.58
C LEU A 114 -42.72 -10.63 2.79
N ASP A 115 -43.73 -10.06 3.47
CA ASP A 115 -44.67 -9.11 2.85
C ASP A 115 -44.01 -7.77 2.55
N SER A 116 -43.07 -7.35 3.40
CA SER A 116 -42.18 -6.20 3.21
C SER A 116 -40.74 -6.69 3.37
N PRO A 117 -40.19 -7.36 2.34
CA PRO A 117 -38.88 -8.00 2.44
C PRO A 117 -37.80 -6.96 2.73
N ARG A 118 -36.89 -7.31 3.64
CA ARG A 118 -35.74 -6.47 3.99
C ARG A 118 -34.75 -6.39 2.84
N LEU A 119 -34.61 -7.45 2.05
CA LEU A 119 -33.73 -7.49 0.90
C LEU A 119 -34.46 -8.18 -0.25
N LYS A 120 -34.45 -7.56 -1.43
CA LYS A 120 -35.04 -8.14 -2.64
C LYS A 120 -34.00 -8.15 -3.75
N LEU A 121 -33.79 -9.31 -4.33
CA LEU A 121 -32.82 -9.51 -5.40
C LEU A 121 -33.50 -10.15 -6.61
N THR A 122 -33.62 -9.41 -7.70
CA THR A 122 -34.12 -9.92 -8.97
C THR A 122 -32.96 -10.04 -9.94
N PHE A 123 -32.74 -11.21 -10.54
CA PHE A 123 -31.70 -11.39 -11.53
C PHE A 123 -32.23 -12.11 -12.77
N THR A 124 -31.56 -11.91 -13.90
CA THR A 124 -31.86 -12.62 -15.14
C THR A 124 -30.69 -13.53 -15.47
N ALA A 125 -30.97 -14.83 -15.59
CA ALA A 125 -30.01 -15.83 -16.01
C ALA A 125 -30.59 -16.65 -17.17
N ALA A 126 -29.82 -16.81 -18.26
CA ALA A 126 -30.27 -17.49 -19.48
C ALA A 126 -31.65 -16.99 -19.97
N GLY A 127 -31.87 -15.67 -19.93
CA GLY A 127 -33.12 -15.03 -20.35
C GLY A 127 -34.33 -15.19 -19.41
N LYS A 128 -34.19 -15.85 -18.25
CA LYS A 128 -35.28 -16.05 -17.29
C LYS A 128 -35.09 -15.17 -16.04
N PRO A 129 -36.06 -14.30 -15.70
CA PRO A 129 -36.02 -13.58 -14.43
C PRO A 129 -36.34 -14.51 -13.27
N ARG A 130 -35.64 -14.33 -12.16
CA ARG A 130 -35.92 -14.98 -10.86
C ARG A 130 -35.78 -13.94 -9.76
N THR A 131 -36.61 -14.03 -8.71
CA THR A 131 -36.49 -13.13 -7.55
C THR A 131 -36.33 -13.91 -6.26
N LEU A 132 -35.31 -13.54 -5.48
CA LEU A 132 -35.14 -13.94 -4.10
C LEU A 132 -35.63 -12.81 -3.17
N LEU A 133 -36.53 -13.15 -2.25
CA LEU A 133 -36.99 -12.28 -1.18
C LEU A 133 -36.37 -12.76 0.13
N LEU A 134 -35.83 -11.84 0.91
CA LEU A 134 -35.24 -12.08 2.22
C LEU A 134 -35.91 -11.17 3.25
N GLY A 135 -36.42 -11.80 4.31
CA GLY A 135 -37.28 -11.17 5.31
C GLY A 135 -36.58 -10.96 6.65
N ALA A 136 -37.28 -11.27 7.73
CA ALA A 136 -36.78 -11.17 9.09
C ALA A 136 -35.73 -12.25 9.40
N LYS A 137 -34.85 -11.94 10.35
CA LYS A 137 -33.98 -12.95 10.96
C LYS A 137 -34.80 -13.85 11.87
N THR A 138 -34.39 -15.11 11.97
CA THR A 138 -34.95 -16.04 12.96
C THR A 138 -34.63 -15.58 14.38
N ALA A 139 -35.36 -16.09 15.37
CA ALA A 139 -35.18 -15.70 16.78
C ALA A 139 -33.75 -15.93 17.32
N THR A 140 -33.02 -16.91 16.78
CA THR A 140 -31.62 -17.18 17.15
C THR A 140 -30.62 -16.29 16.40
N GLY A 141 -31.05 -15.59 15.35
CA GLY A 141 -30.22 -14.73 14.50
C GLY A 141 -29.31 -15.48 13.51
N GLY A 142 -29.21 -16.81 13.60
CA GLY A 142 -28.33 -17.61 12.74
C GLY A 142 -28.80 -17.73 11.29
N ASP A 143 -30.11 -17.58 11.08
CA ASP A 143 -30.81 -17.78 9.81
C ASP A 143 -31.72 -16.58 9.48
N THR A 144 -32.03 -16.41 8.20
CA THR A 144 -32.97 -15.41 7.66
C THR A 144 -34.05 -16.09 6.85
N TYR A 145 -35.31 -15.68 7.02
CA TYR A 145 -36.41 -16.19 6.22
C TYR A 145 -36.29 -15.74 4.77
N ALA A 146 -36.52 -16.66 3.84
CA ALA A 146 -36.37 -16.46 2.42
C ALA A 146 -37.53 -17.10 1.64
N LYS A 147 -37.80 -16.56 0.46
CA LYS A 147 -38.81 -17.07 -0.47
C LYS A 147 -38.44 -16.70 -1.90
N LEU A 148 -38.72 -17.60 -2.85
CA LEU A 148 -38.70 -17.26 -4.28
C LEU A 148 -40.04 -16.67 -4.70
N ASP A 149 -40.05 -15.69 -5.60
CA ASP A 149 -41.29 -15.07 -6.07
C ASP A 149 -42.25 -16.07 -6.74
N ASP A 150 -41.70 -17.06 -7.44
CA ASP A 150 -42.43 -18.10 -8.18
C ASP A 150 -42.85 -19.33 -7.34
N ALA A 151 -42.48 -19.39 -6.04
CA ALA A 151 -42.80 -20.52 -5.16
C ALA A 151 -43.50 -20.08 -3.87
N ALA A 152 -44.45 -20.87 -3.37
CA ALA A 152 -45.16 -20.56 -2.11
C ALA A 152 -44.31 -20.80 -0.86
N ARG A 153 -43.40 -21.77 -0.91
CA ARG A 153 -42.61 -22.23 0.24
C ARG A 153 -41.76 -21.12 0.85
N VAL A 154 -41.77 -21.04 2.18
CA VAL A 154 -40.86 -20.22 2.99
C VAL A 154 -39.82 -21.13 3.60
N PHE A 155 -38.56 -20.76 3.44
CA PHE A 155 -37.41 -21.46 3.97
C PHE A 155 -36.48 -20.49 4.68
N THR A 156 -35.42 -21.00 5.31
CA THR A 156 -34.34 -20.18 5.84
C THR A 156 -33.06 -20.35 5.04
N VAL A 157 -32.26 -19.28 5.03
CA VAL A 157 -30.87 -19.29 4.55
C VAL A 157 -29.97 -18.75 5.66
N PRO A 158 -28.66 -19.08 5.67
CA PRO A 158 -27.75 -18.56 6.68
C PRO A 158 -27.68 -17.03 6.68
N SER A 159 -27.70 -16.40 7.85
CA SER A 159 -27.71 -14.93 7.98
C SER A 159 -26.46 -14.22 7.45
N TRP A 160 -25.31 -14.92 7.36
CA TRP A 160 -24.09 -14.34 6.77
C TRP A 160 -24.27 -14.04 5.27
N LEU A 161 -25.16 -14.79 4.60
CA LEU A 161 -25.45 -14.56 3.19
C LEU A 161 -26.23 -13.27 2.98
N GLU A 162 -27.20 -12.95 3.85
CA GLU A 162 -27.91 -11.66 3.85
C GLU A 162 -26.87 -10.52 3.88
N GLN A 163 -25.90 -10.58 4.79
CA GLN A 163 -24.84 -9.56 4.92
C GLN A 163 -23.98 -9.42 3.66
N SER A 164 -23.77 -10.52 2.94
CA SER A 164 -22.99 -10.52 1.70
C SER A 164 -23.75 -9.96 0.49
N LEU A 165 -25.08 -10.12 0.48
CA LEU A 165 -25.98 -9.70 -0.60
C LEU A 165 -26.53 -8.28 -0.38
N ASP A 166 -26.61 -7.82 0.86
CA ASP A 166 -27.08 -6.49 1.22
C ASP A 166 -26.02 -5.43 0.92
N LYS A 167 -25.97 -5.02 -0.36
CA LYS A 167 -25.02 -4.05 -0.90
C LYS A 167 -25.73 -2.77 -1.33
N THR A 168 -25.22 -1.64 -0.87
CA THR A 168 -25.64 -0.31 -1.35
C THR A 168 -25.17 -0.04 -2.78
N THR A 169 -25.77 0.93 -3.46
CA THR A 169 -25.31 1.38 -4.79
C THR A 169 -23.83 1.77 -4.76
N PHE A 170 -23.37 2.43 -3.70
CA PHE A 170 -21.98 2.86 -3.57
C PHE A 170 -21.01 1.68 -3.39
N GLN A 171 -21.39 0.64 -2.66
CA GLN A 171 -20.57 -0.57 -2.51
C GLN A 171 -20.44 -1.34 -3.82
N LEU A 172 -21.49 -1.35 -4.66
CA LEU A 172 -21.45 -2.00 -5.97
C LEU A 172 -20.77 -1.17 -7.06
N ARG A 173 -20.51 0.12 -6.81
CA ARG A 173 -19.90 1.04 -7.77
C ARG A 173 -18.38 0.85 -7.79
N ASN A 174 -17.76 1.04 -8.95
CA ASN A 174 -16.31 1.21 -9.02
C ASN A 174 -15.88 2.47 -8.24
N LYS A 175 -15.15 2.25 -7.15
CA LYS A 175 -14.74 3.29 -6.19
C LYS A 175 -13.39 3.94 -6.50
N ALA A 176 -12.74 3.65 -7.62
CA ALA A 176 -11.44 4.23 -7.96
C ALA A 176 -11.49 5.78 -8.03
N ILE A 177 -10.51 6.45 -7.42
CA ILE A 177 -10.41 7.93 -7.45
C ILE A 177 -9.96 8.47 -8.80
N VAL A 178 -9.33 7.65 -9.64
CA VAL A 178 -9.03 7.90 -11.06
C VAL A 178 -8.66 6.59 -11.75
N GLY A 179 -8.94 6.48 -13.05
CA GLY A 179 -8.43 5.38 -13.87
C GLY A 179 -7.14 5.81 -14.57
N VAL A 180 -5.99 5.33 -14.12
CA VAL A 180 -4.68 5.63 -14.72
C VAL A 180 -3.82 4.39 -14.79
N ASP A 181 -3.23 4.15 -15.96
CA ASP A 181 -2.13 3.20 -16.10
C ASP A 181 -0.83 3.88 -15.67
N ARG A 182 -0.36 3.54 -14.48
CA ARG A 182 0.86 4.09 -13.88
C ARG A 182 2.12 3.84 -14.72
N GLU A 183 2.15 2.77 -15.51
CA GLU A 183 3.34 2.40 -16.30
C GLU A 183 3.50 3.32 -17.52
N ALA A 184 2.36 3.79 -18.05
CA ALA A 184 2.30 4.77 -19.13
C ALA A 184 2.66 6.20 -18.69
N VAL A 185 2.77 6.49 -17.39
CA VAL A 185 3.11 7.82 -16.88
C VAL A 185 4.60 8.11 -17.03
N ASP A 186 4.93 9.22 -17.69
CA ASP A 186 6.29 9.75 -17.86
C ASP A 186 6.50 11.14 -17.24
N HIS A 187 5.42 11.81 -16.82
CA HIS A 187 5.46 13.11 -16.19
C HIS A 187 4.35 13.26 -15.15
N LEU A 188 4.70 13.81 -13.99
CA LEU A 188 3.79 14.10 -12.90
C LEU A 188 4.00 15.54 -12.43
N ALA A 189 2.92 16.33 -12.44
CA ALA A 189 2.91 17.70 -11.92
C ALA A 189 1.99 17.80 -10.71
N ILE A 190 2.49 18.37 -9.61
CA ILE A 190 1.74 18.65 -8.38
C ILE A 190 1.80 20.16 -8.15
N ILE A 191 0.66 20.83 -8.17
CA ILE A 191 0.56 22.29 -8.05
C ILE A 191 -0.38 22.63 -6.91
N GLY A 192 0.04 23.47 -5.96
CA GLY A 192 -0.83 24.02 -4.92
C GLY A 192 -0.12 24.15 -3.58
N ALA A 193 -0.71 23.58 -2.52
CA ALA A 193 -0.18 23.63 -1.15
C ALA A 193 1.33 23.28 -1.01
N PRO A 194 1.88 22.23 -1.67
CA PRO A 194 3.32 21.93 -1.58
C PRO A 194 4.21 22.79 -2.50
N GLY A 195 3.65 23.80 -3.17
CA GLY A 195 4.30 24.54 -4.25
C GLY A 195 4.07 23.89 -5.62
N THR A 196 4.97 24.15 -6.55
CA THR A 196 4.99 23.46 -7.87
C THR A 196 6.09 22.42 -7.88
N ILE A 197 5.69 21.17 -8.10
CA ILE A 197 6.58 20.01 -8.19
C ILE A 197 6.36 19.40 -9.57
N GLU A 198 7.42 19.31 -10.35
CA GLU A 198 7.41 18.63 -11.64
C GLU A 198 8.41 17.47 -11.60
N LEU A 199 7.92 16.27 -11.85
CA LEU A 199 8.70 15.05 -11.91
C LEU A 199 8.59 14.48 -13.32
N LYS A 200 9.71 14.21 -13.99
CA LYS A 200 9.74 13.73 -15.37
C LYS A 200 10.71 12.58 -15.54
N LYS A 201 10.32 11.56 -16.32
CA LYS A 201 11.23 10.50 -16.75
C LYS A 201 12.22 11.04 -17.78
N ASP A 202 13.49 10.76 -17.54
CA ASP A 202 14.62 10.93 -18.45
C ASP A 202 15.20 9.53 -18.71
N GLY A 203 14.85 8.94 -19.86
CA GLY A 203 15.03 7.50 -20.09
C GLY A 203 14.22 6.67 -19.10
N SER A 204 14.90 5.86 -18.29
CA SER A 204 14.28 5.05 -17.22
C SER A 204 14.22 5.75 -15.86
N GLU A 205 14.94 6.87 -15.70
CA GLU A 205 15.16 7.52 -14.40
C GLU A 205 14.18 8.67 -14.20
N TRP A 206 13.69 8.83 -12.97
CA TRP A 206 12.90 10.02 -12.62
C TRP A 206 13.81 11.19 -12.25
N ARG A 207 13.44 12.38 -12.72
CA ARG A 207 14.08 13.65 -12.40
C ARG A 207 13.08 14.60 -11.77
N LEU A 208 13.55 15.36 -10.77
CA LEU A 208 12.85 16.53 -10.27
C LEU A 208 13.24 17.70 -11.17
N VAL A 209 12.26 18.36 -11.76
CA VAL A 209 12.43 19.49 -12.69
C VAL A 209 12.09 20.80 -11.99
N GLN A 210 11.06 20.79 -11.15
CA GLN A 210 10.66 21.90 -10.28
C GLN A 210 10.43 21.41 -8.84
N PRO A 211 10.74 22.22 -7.81
CA PRO A 211 11.19 23.61 -7.87
C PRO A 211 12.69 23.77 -8.21
N LEU A 212 13.42 22.67 -8.30
CA LEU A 212 14.84 22.62 -8.59
C LEU A 212 15.13 21.42 -9.50
N GLN A 213 16.20 21.51 -10.29
CA GLN A 213 16.61 20.44 -11.19
C GLN A 213 17.52 19.45 -10.45
N GLY A 214 17.11 18.20 -10.30
CA GLY A 214 17.88 17.20 -9.54
C GLY A 214 17.41 15.77 -9.76
N ARG A 215 18.13 14.81 -9.15
CA ARG A 215 17.71 13.39 -9.16
C ARG A 215 16.46 13.21 -8.30
N ALA A 216 15.51 12.43 -8.80
CA ALA A 216 14.37 11.99 -8.03
C ALA A 216 14.51 10.53 -7.59
N ASP A 217 13.91 10.19 -6.46
CA ASP A 217 13.77 8.82 -6.00
C ASP A 217 12.62 8.16 -6.75
N GLY A 218 12.94 7.30 -7.72
CA GLY A 218 11.94 6.60 -8.53
C GLY A 218 10.99 5.72 -7.72
N GLY A 219 11.42 5.22 -6.55
CA GLY A 219 10.59 4.46 -5.63
C GLY A 219 9.53 5.35 -4.95
N GLU A 220 9.91 6.56 -4.53
CA GLU A 220 8.97 7.54 -3.96
C GLU A 220 7.96 8.05 -4.99
N VAL A 221 8.40 8.26 -6.25
CA VAL A 221 7.48 8.62 -7.35
C VAL A 221 6.54 7.46 -7.68
N GLY A 222 7.06 6.24 -7.80
CA GLY A 222 6.27 5.05 -8.05
C GLY A 222 5.25 4.75 -6.95
N SER A 223 5.61 5.01 -5.69
CA SER A 223 4.71 4.88 -4.54
C SER A 223 3.55 5.87 -4.62
N LEU A 224 3.82 7.13 -4.98
CA LEU A 224 2.78 8.12 -5.20
C LEU A 224 1.85 7.74 -6.36
N LEU A 225 2.40 7.29 -7.50
CA LEU A 225 1.60 6.83 -8.63
C LEU A 225 0.73 5.64 -8.24
N THR A 226 1.26 4.72 -7.45
CA THR A 226 0.50 3.59 -6.91
C THR A 226 -0.63 4.07 -6.01
N ARG A 227 -0.38 5.03 -5.09
CA ARG A 227 -1.41 5.63 -4.23
C ARG A 227 -2.52 6.30 -5.05
N LEU A 228 -2.15 7.00 -6.12
CA LEU A 228 -3.09 7.64 -7.03
C LEU A 228 -3.95 6.61 -7.79
N SER A 229 -3.34 5.56 -8.34
CA SER A 229 -4.03 4.55 -9.16
C SER A 229 -4.89 3.58 -8.35
N SER A 230 -4.49 3.26 -7.10
CA SER A 230 -5.23 2.34 -6.24
C SER A 230 -6.20 3.03 -5.28
N GLY A 231 -6.12 4.36 -5.17
CA GLY A 231 -6.95 5.16 -4.28
C GLY A 231 -8.44 4.90 -4.48
N GLN A 232 -9.17 4.78 -3.36
CA GLN A 232 -10.60 4.54 -3.35
C GLN A 232 -11.35 5.72 -2.72
N MET A 233 -12.52 6.02 -3.28
CA MET A 233 -13.49 6.93 -2.70
C MET A 233 -14.02 6.34 -1.38
N GLN A 234 -14.18 7.18 -0.36
CA GLN A 234 -14.88 6.83 0.87
C GLN A 234 -16.38 7.07 0.77
N ALA A 235 -16.78 8.18 0.15
CA ALA A 235 -18.17 8.53 -0.10
C ALA A 235 -18.28 9.50 -1.29
N ILE A 236 -19.45 9.57 -1.90
CA ILE A 236 -19.81 10.62 -2.87
C ILE A 236 -20.67 11.64 -2.14
N VAL A 237 -20.25 12.90 -2.15
CA VAL A 237 -20.98 14.00 -1.48
C VAL A 237 -21.88 14.77 -2.44
N ALA A 238 -21.55 14.76 -3.74
CA ALA A 238 -22.40 15.32 -4.79
C ALA A 238 -22.07 14.68 -6.15
N GLU A 239 -23.05 14.11 -6.84
CA GLU A 239 -22.86 13.56 -8.20
C GLU A 239 -22.70 14.68 -9.25
N GLN A 240 -23.44 15.77 -9.09
CA GLN A 240 -23.45 16.94 -9.97
C GLN A 240 -23.55 18.21 -9.11
N PRO A 241 -22.42 18.66 -8.52
CA PRO A 241 -22.43 19.84 -7.66
C PRO A 241 -22.76 21.11 -8.47
N ALA A 242 -23.61 21.97 -7.91
CA ALA A 242 -23.91 23.28 -8.51
C ALA A 242 -22.73 24.26 -8.42
N THR A 243 -21.90 24.11 -7.38
CA THR A 243 -20.66 24.89 -7.15
C THR A 243 -19.58 23.98 -6.58
N LEU A 244 -18.32 24.31 -6.89
CA LEU A 244 -17.12 23.66 -6.33
C LEU A 244 -16.53 24.40 -5.12
N ASP A 245 -16.98 25.63 -4.86
CA ASP A 245 -16.45 26.50 -3.80
C ASP A 245 -16.67 25.88 -2.41
N ALA A 246 -17.85 25.30 -2.17
CA ALA A 246 -18.22 24.64 -0.92
C ALA A 246 -17.28 23.47 -0.53
N TYR A 247 -16.60 22.89 -1.52
CA TYR A 247 -15.69 21.75 -1.36
C TYR A 247 -14.22 22.17 -1.43
N GLY A 248 -13.93 23.48 -1.54
CA GLY A 248 -12.57 23.98 -1.74
C GLY A 248 -11.92 23.50 -3.04
N LEU A 249 -12.73 23.24 -4.08
CA LEU A 249 -12.28 22.75 -5.39
C LEU A 249 -12.26 23.85 -6.45
N HIS A 250 -12.50 25.11 -6.05
CA HIS A 250 -12.41 26.30 -6.90
C HIS A 250 -11.90 27.52 -6.09
N PRO A 251 -10.60 27.86 -6.18
CA PRO A 251 -9.53 27.02 -6.72
C PRO A 251 -9.28 25.78 -5.82
N PRO A 252 -8.77 24.68 -6.38
CA PRO A 252 -8.37 23.51 -5.58
C PRO A 252 -7.13 23.81 -4.73
N ARG A 253 -7.01 23.15 -3.58
CA ARG A 253 -5.80 23.24 -2.72
C ARG A 253 -4.57 22.61 -3.37
N THR A 254 -4.78 21.51 -4.09
CA THR A 254 -3.73 20.83 -4.85
C THR A 254 -4.31 20.22 -6.12
N THR A 255 -3.60 20.36 -7.23
CA THR A 255 -3.89 19.67 -8.48
C THR A 255 -2.76 18.69 -8.75
N VAL A 256 -3.09 17.43 -9.02
CA VAL A 256 -2.12 16.40 -9.44
C VAL A 256 -2.46 15.99 -10.86
N THR A 257 -1.51 16.14 -11.77
CA THR A 257 -1.67 15.80 -13.20
C THR A 257 -0.63 14.77 -13.60
N ALA A 258 -1.08 13.60 -14.03
CA ALA A 258 -0.24 12.55 -14.61
C ALA A 258 -0.34 12.57 -16.14
N THR A 259 0.80 12.59 -16.81
CA THR A 259 0.93 12.67 -18.26
C THR A 259 1.77 11.50 -18.77
N GLY A 260 1.45 11.03 -19.96
CA GLY A 260 2.20 10.01 -20.68
C GLY A 260 2.18 10.28 -22.18
N SER A 261 3.34 10.24 -22.83
CA SER A 261 3.48 10.53 -24.26
C SER A 261 2.83 11.86 -24.68
N GLY A 262 2.95 12.88 -23.82
CA GLY A 262 2.39 14.22 -24.04
C GLY A 262 0.87 14.35 -23.85
N LYS A 263 0.17 13.31 -23.39
CA LYS A 263 -1.28 13.34 -23.11
C LYS A 263 -1.55 13.28 -21.62
N THR A 264 -2.51 14.07 -21.14
CA THR A 264 -3.03 13.94 -19.77
C THR A 264 -3.74 12.60 -19.63
N LEU A 265 -3.19 11.72 -18.80
CA LEU A 265 -3.78 10.41 -18.50
C LEU A 265 -4.73 10.50 -17.30
N ALA A 266 -4.40 11.37 -16.33
CA ALA A 266 -5.21 11.62 -15.16
C ALA A 266 -4.99 13.03 -14.64
N GLN A 267 -6.05 13.67 -14.14
CA GLN A 267 -5.96 14.91 -13.40
C GLN A 267 -6.96 14.89 -12.25
N VAL A 268 -6.45 15.04 -11.03
CA VAL A 268 -7.26 15.08 -9.81
C VAL A 268 -7.04 16.38 -9.06
N PHE A 269 -8.09 16.82 -8.39
CA PHE A 269 -8.17 18.03 -7.60
C PHE A 269 -8.43 17.66 -6.14
N VAL A 270 -7.61 18.20 -5.24
CA VAL A 270 -7.73 18.05 -3.78
C VAL A 270 -8.33 19.33 -3.22
N GLY A 271 -9.43 19.19 -2.49
CA GLY A 271 -10.22 20.26 -1.93
C GLY A 271 -10.00 20.47 -0.43
N SER A 272 -11.02 21.00 0.24
CA SER A 272 -11.05 21.19 1.69
C SER A 272 -11.21 19.87 2.46
N ALA A 273 -10.82 19.88 3.73
CA ALA A 273 -11.12 18.79 4.65
C ALA A 273 -12.64 18.61 4.81
N SER A 274 -13.06 17.36 5.00
CA SER A 274 -14.43 16.93 5.30
C SER A 274 -14.41 16.24 6.67
N GLY A 275 -14.50 17.03 7.74
CA GLY A 275 -14.23 16.56 9.09
C GLY A 275 -12.74 16.23 9.30
N ASP A 276 -12.43 15.39 10.29
CA ASP A 276 -11.05 15.15 10.72
C ASP A 276 -10.32 14.06 9.90
N ALA A 277 -11.08 13.14 9.29
CA ALA A 277 -10.54 11.92 8.68
C ALA A 277 -10.61 11.90 7.14
N ALA A 278 -11.27 12.87 6.52
CA ALA A 278 -11.54 12.84 5.08
C ALA A 278 -11.27 14.19 4.40
N VAL A 279 -11.05 14.14 3.09
CA VAL A 279 -10.78 15.32 2.24
C VAL A 279 -11.61 15.22 0.97
N HIS A 280 -12.21 16.34 0.55
CA HIS A 280 -12.92 16.42 -0.72
C HIS A 280 -11.95 16.28 -1.89
N MET A 281 -12.33 15.52 -2.90
CA MET A 281 -11.58 15.34 -4.13
C MET A 281 -12.50 15.28 -5.35
N ARG A 282 -11.91 15.57 -6.50
CA ARG A 282 -12.57 15.41 -7.80
C ARG A 282 -11.56 14.96 -8.85
N ASP A 283 -12.01 14.06 -9.72
CA ASP A 283 -11.33 13.73 -10.97
C ASP A 283 -11.86 14.64 -12.08
N ALA A 284 -10.97 15.26 -12.86
CA ALA A 284 -11.33 16.16 -13.95
C ALA A 284 -12.24 15.52 -15.00
N SER A 285 -12.13 14.20 -15.22
CA SER A 285 -12.95 13.45 -16.17
C SER A 285 -14.38 13.18 -15.70
N ARG A 286 -14.69 13.46 -14.42
CA ARG A 286 -15.99 13.17 -13.80
C ARG A 286 -16.60 14.41 -13.16
N SER A 287 -17.94 14.48 -13.10
CA SER A 287 -18.67 15.62 -12.51
C SER A 287 -18.69 15.61 -10.99
N MET A 288 -18.64 14.41 -10.39
CA MET A 288 -18.88 14.22 -8.98
C MET A 288 -17.77 14.77 -8.07
N VAL A 289 -18.16 15.11 -6.85
CA VAL A 289 -17.26 15.35 -5.72
C VAL A 289 -17.41 14.20 -4.75
N PHE A 290 -16.27 13.65 -4.34
CA PHE A 290 -16.18 12.54 -3.41
C PHE A 290 -15.22 12.88 -2.29
N THR A 291 -15.23 12.06 -1.24
CA THR A 291 -14.23 12.12 -0.19
C THR A 291 -13.24 10.98 -0.31
N VAL A 292 -12.02 11.21 0.14
CA VAL A 292 -10.98 10.20 0.33
C VAL A 292 -10.47 10.27 1.77
N GLU A 293 -9.77 9.23 2.20
CA GLU A 293 -9.00 9.27 3.45
C GLU A 293 -8.03 10.44 3.45
N LYS A 294 -7.93 11.13 4.60
CA LYS A 294 -6.98 12.23 4.78
C LYS A 294 -5.54 11.82 4.45
N ALA A 295 -5.13 10.61 4.85
CA ALA A 295 -3.79 10.10 4.55
C ALA A 295 -3.50 10.00 3.04
N LEU A 296 -4.51 9.70 2.21
CA LEU A 296 -4.37 9.72 0.76
C LEU A 296 -4.10 11.13 0.25
N ALA A 297 -4.88 12.10 0.72
CA ALA A 297 -4.71 13.50 0.33
C ALA A 297 -3.35 14.05 0.81
N ASP A 298 -2.91 13.70 2.03
CA ASP A 298 -1.60 14.07 2.57
C ASP A 298 -0.45 13.52 1.69
N ASP A 299 -0.55 12.27 1.22
CA ASP A 299 0.44 11.66 0.31
C ASP A 299 0.56 12.43 -1.03
N LEU A 300 -0.56 12.96 -1.54
CA LEU A 300 -0.60 13.79 -2.75
C LEU A 300 -0.02 15.21 -2.53
N GLN A 301 0.19 15.59 -1.28
CA GLN A 301 0.65 16.93 -0.85
C GLN A 301 2.04 16.90 -0.23
N ARG A 302 2.79 15.80 -0.36
CA ARG A 302 4.17 15.72 0.13
C ARG A 302 5.06 16.78 -0.55
N PRO A 303 6.01 17.39 0.17
CA PRO A 303 6.88 18.41 -0.38
C PRO A 303 7.88 17.84 -1.40
N ALA A 304 8.44 18.70 -2.25
CA ALA A 304 9.43 18.31 -3.27
C ALA A 304 10.61 17.50 -2.71
N ALA A 305 11.05 17.83 -1.48
CA ALA A 305 12.13 17.15 -0.77
C ALA A 305 11.87 15.63 -0.58
N ALA A 306 10.61 15.20 -0.48
CA ALA A 306 10.25 13.80 -0.32
C ALA A 306 10.54 12.96 -1.58
N TYR A 307 10.61 13.59 -2.74
CA TYR A 307 10.87 12.92 -4.02
C TYR A 307 12.33 12.99 -4.46
N ARG A 308 13.22 13.67 -3.71
CA ARG A 308 14.65 13.73 -4.08
C ARG A 308 15.34 12.40 -3.78
N ALA A 309 16.27 12.00 -4.66
CA ALA A 309 17.06 10.78 -4.48
C ALA A 309 17.87 10.85 -3.16
N LYS A 310 17.61 9.93 -2.24
CA LYS A 310 18.27 9.93 -0.92
C LYS A 310 19.71 9.43 -0.98
N ASP A 311 20.10 8.68 -2.00
CA ASP A 311 21.47 8.19 -2.18
C ASP A 311 22.40 9.35 -2.59
N VAL A 312 23.43 9.60 -1.77
CA VAL A 312 24.42 10.67 -2.04
C VAL A 312 25.23 10.37 -3.31
N PHE A 313 25.58 9.10 -3.49
CA PHE A 313 26.30 8.57 -4.64
C PHE A 313 25.36 7.77 -5.53
N SER A 314 25.52 7.87 -6.85
CA SER A 314 24.69 7.12 -7.80
C SER A 314 25.32 5.81 -8.24
N PHE A 315 26.64 5.65 -8.06
CA PHE A 315 27.32 4.40 -8.37
C PHE A 315 26.81 3.24 -7.50
N ARG A 316 27.10 2.02 -7.96
CA ARG A 316 26.90 0.77 -7.22
C ARG A 316 28.23 0.02 -7.16
N MET A 317 28.36 -0.89 -6.19
CA MET A 317 29.65 -1.55 -5.98
C MET A 317 30.14 -2.36 -7.19
N PHE A 318 29.22 -2.97 -7.92
CA PHE A 318 29.53 -3.79 -9.09
C PHE A 318 29.95 -2.98 -10.32
N ASN A 319 29.53 -1.71 -10.44
CA ASN A 319 29.86 -0.87 -11.60
C ASN A 319 30.93 0.19 -11.32
N LEU A 320 31.35 0.36 -10.07
CA LEU A 320 32.43 1.25 -9.66
C LEU A 320 33.80 0.70 -10.08
N SER A 321 34.63 1.54 -10.71
CA SER A 321 35.98 1.18 -11.18
C SER A 321 37.09 2.00 -10.52
N ARG A 322 36.80 3.24 -10.10
CA ARG A 322 37.79 4.17 -9.55
C ARG A 322 37.18 5.10 -8.49
N LEU A 323 37.95 5.38 -7.44
CA LEU A 323 37.66 6.41 -6.45
C LEU A 323 38.88 7.33 -6.32
N VAL A 324 38.66 8.64 -6.38
CA VAL A 324 39.65 9.65 -6.00
C VAL A 324 39.14 10.36 -4.77
N VAL A 325 39.85 10.25 -3.65
CA VAL A 325 39.48 10.82 -2.37
C VAL A 325 40.47 11.92 -2.00
N MET A 326 39.96 13.12 -1.80
CA MET A 326 40.71 14.32 -1.43
C MET A 326 40.34 14.72 0.01
N ARG A 327 41.33 14.87 0.90
CA ARG A 327 41.16 15.35 2.28
C ARG A 327 42.32 16.30 2.61
N GLY A 328 42.02 17.57 2.85
CA GLY A 328 43.05 18.62 2.95
C GLY A 328 43.94 18.61 1.70
N ASP A 329 45.25 18.61 1.89
CA ASP A 329 46.24 18.56 0.79
C ASP A 329 46.54 17.14 0.29
N THR A 330 45.91 16.12 0.87
CA THR A 330 46.13 14.72 0.51
C THR A 330 45.11 14.26 -0.52
N SER A 331 45.59 13.66 -1.61
CA SER A 331 44.77 13.00 -2.64
C SER A 331 45.17 11.54 -2.76
N ARG A 332 44.20 10.64 -2.68
CA ARG A 332 44.36 9.18 -2.80
C ARG A 332 43.49 8.65 -3.93
N THR A 333 44.07 7.90 -4.85
CA THR A 333 43.37 7.24 -5.95
C THR A 333 43.35 5.74 -5.71
N PHE A 334 42.17 5.16 -5.77
CA PHE A 334 41.91 3.74 -5.68
C PHE A 334 41.33 3.25 -7.00
N GLU A 335 41.90 2.18 -7.55
CA GLU A 335 41.46 1.57 -8.81
C GLU A 335 41.47 0.04 -8.69
N LYS A 336 40.49 -0.59 -9.35
CA LYS A 336 40.49 -2.03 -9.56
C LYS A 336 41.59 -2.40 -10.56
N LYS A 337 42.53 -3.24 -10.14
CA LYS A 337 43.53 -3.88 -11.01
C LYS A 337 43.23 -5.37 -11.11
N LYS A 338 43.49 -5.97 -12.28
CA LYS A 338 43.47 -7.42 -12.40
C LYS A 338 44.54 -8.03 -11.51
N SER A 339 44.12 -8.96 -10.67
CA SER A 339 44.95 -9.78 -9.81
C SER A 339 44.88 -11.23 -10.29
N GLY A 340 46.05 -11.87 -10.43
CA GLY A 340 46.17 -13.24 -10.97
C GLY A 340 46.41 -13.29 -12.48
N THR A 341 46.53 -14.51 -13.01
CA THR A 341 46.84 -14.79 -14.42
C THR A 341 45.77 -15.69 -15.05
N GLY A 342 45.54 -15.53 -16.36
CA GLY A 342 44.61 -16.36 -17.12
C GLY A 342 43.13 -16.10 -16.81
N ALA A 343 42.29 -17.11 -17.03
CA ALA A 343 40.82 -17.02 -16.91
C ALA A 343 40.30 -16.75 -15.49
N ASN A 344 41.17 -16.88 -14.47
CA ASN A 344 40.82 -16.68 -13.06
C ASN A 344 41.24 -15.30 -12.53
N ALA A 345 41.70 -14.39 -13.40
CA ALA A 345 42.07 -13.05 -12.98
C ALA A 345 40.84 -12.30 -12.47
N THR A 346 40.89 -11.85 -11.22
CA THR A 346 39.82 -11.08 -10.58
C THR A 346 40.25 -9.64 -10.37
N ASP A 347 39.30 -8.72 -10.45
CA ASP A 347 39.56 -7.33 -10.12
C ASP A 347 39.74 -7.19 -8.61
N THR A 348 40.86 -6.58 -8.21
CA THR A 348 41.20 -6.30 -6.81
C THR A 348 41.49 -4.83 -6.66
N TRP A 349 40.93 -4.21 -5.62
CA TRP A 349 41.21 -2.81 -5.33
C TRP A 349 42.64 -2.57 -4.90
N THR A 350 43.23 -1.49 -5.43
CA THR A 350 44.58 -1.05 -5.09
C THR A 350 44.63 0.48 -4.98
N GLN A 351 45.46 1.01 -4.09
CA GLN A 351 45.81 2.43 -4.13
C GLN A 351 46.88 2.67 -5.19
N THR A 352 46.54 3.43 -6.23
CA THR A 352 47.43 3.68 -7.38
C THR A 352 48.18 5.00 -7.30
N ALA A 353 47.65 5.99 -6.54
CA ALA A 353 48.31 7.28 -6.34
C ALA A 353 47.99 7.87 -4.94
N PRO A 354 48.99 8.30 -4.15
CA PRO A 354 50.37 7.84 -4.25
C PRO A 354 50.41 6.31 -4.13
N ALA A 355 51.28 5.63 -4.87
CA ALA A 355 51.32 4.17 -4.85
C ALA A 355 51.62 3.66 -3.43
N ASP A 356 50.71 2.85 -2.87
CA ASP A 356 50.83 2.30 -1.52
C ASP A 356 50.20 0.91 -1.47
N SER A 357 51.04 -0.12 -1.44
CA SER A 357 50.60 -1.51 -1.37
C SER A 357 50.24 -1.97 0.05
N SER A 358 50.43 -1.14 1.08
CA SER A 358 50.06 -1.48 2.45
C SER A 358 48.55 -1.36 2.72
N VAL A 359 47.85 -0.58 1.89
CA VAL A 359 46.40 -0.41 1.96
C VAL A 359 45.71 -1.67 1.45
N LYS A 360 45.03 -2.38 2.36
CA LYS A 360 44.36 -3.65 2.04
C LYS A 360 43.15 -3.40 1.13
N ALA A 361 42.96 -4.27 0.14
CA ALA A 361 41.80 -4.24 -0.74
C ALA A 361 40.48 -4.21 0.04
N ALA A 362 40.37 -5.00 1.11
CA ALA A 362 39.19 -5.05 1.98
C ALA A 362 38.84 -3.68 2.63
N THR A 363 39.84 -2.84 2.91
CA THR A 363 39.61 -1.47 3.43
C THR A 363 39.03 -0.57 2.35
N ILE A 364 39.48 -0.72 1.10
CA ILE A 364 38.97 0.03 -0.06
C ILE A 364 37.55 -0.44 -0.40
N ASP A 365 37.28 -1.75 -0.32
CA ASP A 365 35.94 -2.30 -0.47
C ASP A 365 34.98 -1.75 0.59
N ASP A 366 35.38 -1.70 1.86
CA ASP A 366 34.54 -1.12 2.93
C ASP A 366 34.27 0.37 2.69
N LEU A 367 35.30 1.12 2.25
CA LEU A 367 35.16 2.54 1.91
C LEU A 367 34.13 2.73 0.78
N ALA A 368 34.28 1.97 -0.30
CA ALA A 368 33.39 2.06 -1.44
C ALA A 368 31.96 1.60 -1.10
N SER A 369 31.81 0.59 -0.23
CA SER A 369 30.53 0.10 0.26
C SER A 369 29.80 1.17 1.08
N ARG A 370 30.48 1.80 2.04
CA ARG A 370 29.92 2.88 2.86
C ARG A 370 29.53 4.11 2.03
N LEU A 371 30.35 4.49 1.05
CA LEU A 371 30.01 5.57 0.11
C LEU A 371 28.77 5.19 -0.72
N SER A 372 28.69 3.97 -1.25
CA SER A 372 27.56 3.51 -2.09
C SER A 372 26.23 3.44 -1.33
N THR A 373 26.29 3.35 0.00
CA THR A 373 25.11 3.25 0.89
C THR A 373 24.88 4.52 1.68
N MET A 374 25.65 5.58 1.43
CA MET A 374 25.51 6.86 2.12
C MET A 374 24.21 7.54 1.71
N ARG A 375 23.37 7.87 2.71
CA ARG A 375 22.06 8.48 2.49
C ARG A 375 21.95 9.86 3.12
N ALA A 376 21.20 10.74 2.46
CA ALA A 376 20.72 11.99 3.00
C ALA A 376 19.66 11.75 4.08
N GLU A 377 19.79 12.42 5.22
CA GLU A 377 18.76 12.47 6.27
C GLU A 377 17.68 13.50 5.94
N SER A 378 18.10 14.63 5.38
CA SER A 378 17.23 15.74 4.96
C SER A 378 17.96 16.62 3.94
N TRP A 379 17.26 17.63 3.43
CA TRP A 379 17.78 18.57 2.44
C TRP A 379 17.82 19.98 3.02
N ALA A 380 18.88 20.71 2.69
CA ALA A 380 19.06 22.11 3.05
C ALA A 380 19.59 22.90 1.84
N ASP A 381 19.64 24.22 1.96
CA ASP A 381 20.40 25.04 1.02
C ASP A 381 21.91 24.76 1.15
N ALA A 382 22.64 24.92 0.05
CA ALA A 382 24.08 24.72 0.05
C ALA A 382 24.76 25.81 0.92
N PRO A 383 25.67 25.45 1.85
CA PRO A 383 26.41 26.43 2.63
C PRO A 383 27.22 27.36 1.72
N THR A 384 27.16 28.68 1.97
CA THR A 384 27.74 29.71 1.09
C THR A 384 29.27 29.71 1.05
N ALA A 385 29.92 29.27 2.14
CA ALA A 385 31.38 29.20 2.23
C ALA A 385 31.79 28.06 3.18
N SER A 386 32.22 26.93 2.61
CA SER A 386 32.68 25.81 3.41
C SER A 386 33.77 25.03 2.68
N THR A 387 34.93 24.89 3.32
CA THR A 387 36.01 24.04 2.82
C THR A 387 35.59 22.57 2.91
N PRO A 388 35.73 21.77 1.84
CA PRO A 388 35.44 20.34 1.90
C PRO A 388 36.30 19.64 2.96
N VAL A 389 35.63 18.91 3.86
CA VAL A 389 36.30 17.97 4.77
C VAL A 389 36.83 16.78 3.98
N ILE A 390 36.05 16.33 2.99
CA ILE A 390 36.42 15.28 2.05
C ILE A 390 35.74 15.56 0.72
N SER A 391 36.44 15.31 -0.39
CA SER A 391 35.82 15.26 -1.72
C SER A 391 36.10 13.91 -2.35
N VAL A 392 35.08 13.30 -2.93
CA VAL A 392 35.16 12.00 -3.58
C VAL A 392 34.75 12.17 -5.04
N VAL A 393 35.60 11.70 -5.96
CA VAL A 393 35.26 11.52 -7.36
C VAL A 393 35.19 10.02 -7.63
N ALA A 394 34.03 9.54 -8.05
CA ALA A 394 33.81 8.15 -8.42
C ALA A 394 33.72 8.02 -9.94
N THR A 395 34.37 7.01 -10.52
CA THR A 395 34.18 6.60 -11.92
C THR A 395 33.49 5.24 -11.96
N PHE A 396 32.41 5.14 -12.72
CA PHE A 396 31.53 3.97 -12.78
C PHE A 396 30.83 3.87 -14.14
N ASP A 397 30.20 2.73 -14.43
CA ASP A 397 29.50 2.49 -15.71
C ASP A 397 30.36 2.86 -16.95
N GLY A 398 31.63 2.44 -16.94
CA GLY A 398 32.61 2.86 -17.95
C GLY A 398 33.33 4.13 -17.53
N ASP A 399 32.95 5.27 -18.10
CA ASP A 399 33.60 6.56 -17.97
C ASP A 399 32.77 7.62 -17.23
N LYS A 400 31.55 7.28 -16.77
CA LYS A 400 30.72 8.22 -16.01
C LYS A 400 31.43 8.60 -14.72
N GLN A 401 31.43 9.90 -14.43
CA GLN A 401 32.00 10.44 -13.21
C GLN A 401 30.96 11.18 -12.40
N GLU A 402 31.09 11.08 -11.08
CA GLU A 402 30.38 11.95 -10.15
C GLU A 402 31.33 12.47 -9.09
N ARG A 403 31.11 13.72 -8.66
CA ARG A 403 31.85 14.35 -7.59
C ARG A 403 30.89 14.73 -6.47
N VAL A 404 31.28 14.35 -5.26
CA VAL A 404 30.60 14.75 -4.02
C VAL A 404 31.64 15.33 -3.07
N SER A 405 31.36 16.53 -2.57
CA SER A 405 32.13 17.20 -1.52
C SER A 405 31.33 17.19 -0.23
N ILE A 406 31.89 16.61 0.84
CA ILE A 406 31.31 16.68 2.17
C ILE A 406 31.92 17.87 2.90
N VAL A 407 31.07 18.75 3.41
CA VAL A 407 31.43 19.98 4.11
C VAL A 407 30.84 19.98 5.52
N GLN A 408 31.46 20.72 6.43
CA GLN A 408 30.91 20.98 7.75
C GLN A 408 30.45 22.43 7.84
N ALA A 409 29.21 22.65 8.27
CA ALA A 409 28.66 24.00 8.49
C ALA A 409 27.74 23.99 9.71
N ALA A 410 27.91 24.97 10.61
CA ALA A 410 27.14 25.07 11.86
C ALA A 410 27.11 23.78 12.71
N GLY A 411 28.20 23.01 12.71
CA GLY A 411 28.32 21.75 13.45
C GLY A 411 27.73 20.52 12.73
N GLU A 412 27.06 20.70 11.59
CA GLU A 412 26.41 19.65 10.82
C GLU A 412 27.22 19.28 9.57
N MET A 413 27.04 18.04 9.09
CA MET A 413 27.71 17.54 7.90
C MET A 413 26.77 17.55 6.69
N TYR A 414 27.26 18.01 5.56
CA TYR A 414 26.49 18.12 4.33
C TYR A 414 27.27 17.53 3.15
N ALA A 415 26.61 16.74 2.32
CA ALA A 415 27.10 16.38 1.00
C ALA A 415 26.59 17.37 -0.06
N LEU A 416 27.53 17.91 -0.82
CA LEU A 416 27.31 18.74 -2.01
C LEU A 416 27.70 17.90 -3.22
N ARG A 417 26.77 17.71 -4.14
CA ARG A 417 26.99 16.94 -5.36
C ARG A 417 27.09 17.88 -6.54
N ASP A 418 28.13 17.71 -7.35
CA ASP A 418 28.32 18.56 -8.53
C ASP A 418 27.13 18.44 -9.49
N GLY A 419 26.63 19.59 -9.95
CA GLY A 419 25.49 19.65 -10.86
C GLY A 419 24.12 19.46 -10.20
N GLU A 420 24.03 19.32 -8.86
CA GLU A 420 22.77 19.25 -8.14
C GLU A 420 22.62 20.38 -7.11
N PRO A 421 21.47 21.07 -7.05
CA PRO A 421 21.26 22.19 -6.15
C PRO A 421 20.94 21.73 -4.72
N GLY A 422 21.36 22.55 -3.76
CA GLY A 422 21.18 22.30 -2.34
C GLY A 422 22.22 21.34 -1.76
N ALA A 423 21.97 20.92 -0.52
CA ALA A 423 22.85 20.09 0.28
C ALA A 423 22.07 18.92 0.90
N ALA A 424 22.65 17.73 0.86
CA ALA A 424 22.15 16.57 1.58
C ALA A 424 22.75 16.58 3.00
N ARG A 425 21.93 16.77 4.03
CA ARG A 425 22.38 16.63 5.43
C ARG A 425 22.70 15.16 5.70
N LEU A 426 23.85 14.90 6.31
CA LEU A 426 24.34 13.56 6.62
C LEU A 426 24.37 13.34 8.13
N THR A 427 24.26 12.08 8.54
CA THR A 427 24.52 11.71 9.93
C THR A 427 26.01 11.76 10.22
N ALA A 428 26.40 12.19 11.43
CA ALA A 428 27.80 12.22 11.84
C ALA A 428 28.49 10.84 11.74
N PRO A 429 27.86 9.70 12.09
CA PRO A 429 28.46 8.38 11.90
C PRO A 429 28.77 8.06 10.44
N ALA A 430 27.88 8.40 9.49
CA ALA A 430 28.11 8.12 8.08
C ALA A 430 29.40 8.78 7.55
N VAL A 431 29.75 9.96 8.06
CA VAL A 431 30.99 10.64 7.68
C VAL A 431 32.20 10.15 8.46
N THR A 432 32.04 9.98 9.78
CA THR A 432 33.14 9.52 10.65
C THR A 432 33.65 8.15 10.24
N ASP A 433 32.76 7.25 9.84
CA ASP A 433 33.11 5.91 9.38
C ASP A 433 33.94 5.93 8.09
N VAL A 434 33.56 6.79 7.13
CA VAL A 434 34.33 6.99 5.88
C VAL A 434 35.70 7.59 6.19
N ILE A 435 35.78 8.58 7.07
CA ILE A 435 37.05 9.21 7.46
C ILE A 435 37.95 8.19 8.17
N GLY A 436 37.42 7.37 9.07
CA GLY A 436 38.19 6.38 9.83
C GLY A 436 38.91 5.35 8.94
N LEU A 437 38.33 5.00 7.78
CA LEU A 437 38.97 4.11 6.80
C LEU A 437 40.11 4.75 6.02
N LEU A 438 40.19 6.09 6.04
CA LEU A 438 41.23 6.85 5.35
C LEU A 438 42.42 7.17 6.25
N GLU A 439 42.29 6.99 7.56
CA GLU A 439 43.37 7.23 8.52
C GLU A 439 44.35 6.05 8.54
N PRO A 440 45.66 6.30 8.68
CA PRO A 440 46.63 5.23 8.85
C PRO A 440 46.30 4.41 10.10
N ALA A 441 46.49 3.09 10.03
CA ALA A 441 46.29 2.22 11.18
C ALA A 441 47.12 2.74 12.36
N LYS A 442 46.46 3.01 13.50
CA LYS A 442 47.13 3.45 14.72
C LYS A 442 48.24 2.43 15.06
N PRO A 443 49.51 2.85 15.24
CA PRO A 443 50.58 1.90 15.55
C PRO A 443 50.20 1.14 16.82
N ALA A 444 50.38 -0.18 16.79
CA ALA A 444 50.18 -1.02 17.98
C ALA A 444 51.00 -0.43 19.12
N SER A 445 50.35 -0.13 20.25
CA SER A 445 51.04 0.31 21.46
C SER A 445 52.14 -0.70 21.77
N ALA A 446 53.39 -0.23 21.83
CA ALA A 446 54.53 -1.09 22.14
C ALA A 446 54.24 -1.87 23.43
N PRO A 447 54.53 -3.19 23.47
CA PRO A 447 54.35 -3.95 24.70
C PRO A 447 55.18 -3.29 25.82
N PRO A 448 54.63 -3.21 27.05
CA PRO A 448 55.34 -2.60 28.16
C PRO A 448 56.71 -3.30 28.34
N PRO A 449 57.78 -2.55 28.66
CA PRO A 449 59.10 -3.12 28.82
C PRO A 449 59.05 -4.24 29.85
N ALA A 450 59.63 -5.39 29.51
CA ALA A 450 59.73 -6.54 30.40
C ALA A 450 60.38 -6.08 31.72
N THR A 451 59.64 -6.20 32.82
CA THR A 451 60.15 -5.98 34.17
C THR A 451 61.33 -6.92 34.40
N ALA A 452 62.52 -6.35 34.61
CA ALA A 452 63.69 -7.11 35.01
C ALA A 452 63.40 -7.86 36.34
N PRO A 453 63.86 -9.11 36.50
CA PRO A 453 63.68 -9.83 37.75
C PRO A 453 64.42 -9.08 38.86
N GLY A 454 63.68 -8.60 39.85
CA GLY A 454 64.24 -8.02 41.05
C GLY A 454 65.12 -9.04 41.77
N LYS A 455 66.35 -8.63 42.11
CA LYS A 455 67.18 -9.34 43.08
C LYS A 455 66.45 -9.30 44.43
N THR A 456 66.09 -10.46 44.95
CA THR A 456 65.69 -10.63 46.35
C THR A 456 66.91 -10.39 47.27
N PRO A 457 66.71 -9.80 48.46
CA PRO A 457 67.77 -9.46 49.40
C PRO A 457 68.43 -10.68 50.06
#